data_AF-A0A812WWU7-F1
#
_entry.id   AF-A0A812WWU7-F1
#
_cell.length_a   1.000
_cell.length_b   1.000
_cell.length_c   1.000
_cell.angle_alpha   90.00
_cell.angle_beta   90.00
_cell.angle_gamma   90.00
#
_symmetry.space_group_name_H-M   'P 1'
#
loop_
_entity.id
_entity.type
_entity.pdbx_description
1 polymer ?
#
loop_
_entity_poly.entity_id
_entity_poly.type
_entity_poly.pdbx_seq_one_letter_code
_entity_poly.pdbx_strand_id
1 'polypeptide(L)'
;MCATEAALNVGHDQLRKDSNFLSWEASETLRNQLYVLAAVCCFALAGSLVFFWTSTPGSDRKELDEPEAVEAAIPAKVVEEAGPSLADYEDLVKSVMQRTADHLGPKVAKGAQVQSIVNDKVGSLADKAKAFVMTELTDTVGSVATALQIEEFMVLVDDDAAVAASFPPLSVLLAGLLVPANLNLNIACHLLQTFIVLLPVLCVVGYSEYVDADHPCKSIPGLRLWARTVGVIAGLVTLARLVLAIKCLLAKSAIRRKNEEMKEQLAKATGHASSTGIEELKQLFLFYATTLQHAVVCEGNTRVGFFSHIVGFGTLLWLLTTFFNTYLYFAYMFVPGVVAFHESAADEPSYCAAWVTVCAAKISVLLAVLFFFVNVMTVFCWASETVLSMESVSSKIIAKAKAFDNVGLGLPVAQLLVKVLLLRGSTDILCARLAVHLREKDGLSQELVETESRLAQLKAEIEAKDKQAEAIKAEMSSDGAGLEAAKSRGEEVIQSAREKSAVLEKQIAEDSQDMLNTLKSMMDKAFEAADSAKDQAERKANQAASTAGDYAAAAGDYKAVAEKYAGQANRRFKILSCSGHPGGFILLLPVSEQNELAVTP
;
A
#
# COMPACT_ATOMS: atom_id res chain seq x y z
N MET A 1 -27.46 -60.67 -17.59
CA MET A 1 -28.00 -59.51 -16.84
C MET A 1 -28.43 -59.89 -15.43
N CYS A 2 -29.24 -60.94 -15.20
CA CYS A 2 -29.60 -61.36 -13.83
C CYS A 2 -28.42 -61.88 -12.97
N ALA A 3 -27.37 -62.46 -13.57
CA ALA A 3 -26.19 -62.92 -12.81
C ALA A 3 -25.28 -61.76 -12.35
N THR A 4 -25.30 -60.63 -13.05
CA THR A 4 -24.50 -59.44 -12.72
C THR A 4 -25.12 -58.65 -11.57
N GLU A 5 -26.45 -58.66 -11.47
CA GLU A 5 -27.22 -58.01 -10.41
C GLU A 5 -27.08 -58.75 -9.07
N ALA A 6 -27.01 -60.08 -9.09
CA ALA A 6 -26.74 -60.90 -7.90
C ALA A 6 -25.32 -60.71 -7.36
N ALA A 7 -24.31 -60.54 -8.23
CA ALA A 7 -22.93 -60.30 -7.81
C ALA A 7 -22.72 -58.90 -7.18
N LEU A 8 -23.47 -57.89 -7.64
CA LEU A 8 -23.47 -56.54 -7.08
C LEU A 8 -24.16 -56.49 -5.70
N ASN A 9 -25.23 -57.24 -5.49
CA ASN A 9 -25.91 -57.30 -4.18
C ASN A 9 -25.10 -58.05 -3.10
N VAL A 10 -24.36 -59.11 -3.47
CA VAL A 10 -23.51 -59.84 -2.52
C VAL A 10 -22.30 -59.00 -2.07
N GLY A 11 -21.74 -58.17 -2.94
CA GLY A 11 -20.68 -57.22 -2.56
C GLY A 11 -21.16 -56.12 -1.59
N HIS A 12 -22.42 -55.69 -1.72
CA HIS A 12 -23.01 -54.65 -0.88
C HIS A 12 -23.26 -55.13 0.56
N ASP A 13 -23.68 -56.39 0.75
CA ASP A 13 -23.88 -56.97 2.08
C ASP A 13 -22.56 -57.32 2.79
N GLN A 14 -21.50 -57.65 2.04
CA GLN A 14 -20.17 -57.87 2.61
C GLN A 14 -19.55 -56.55 3.11
N LEU A 15 -19.66 -55.46 2.32
CA LEU A 15 -19.23 -54.12 2.73
C LEU A 15 -20.04 -53.57 3.91
N ARG A 16 -21.33 -53.94 4.03
CA ARG A 16 -22.20 -53.55 5.15
C ARG A 16 -21.86 -54.28 6.46
N LYS A 17 -21.35 -55.51 6.37
CA LYS A 17 -20.86 -56.26 7.55
C LYS A 17 -19.50 -55.76 8.01
N ASP A 18 -18.64 -55.35 7.09
CA ASP A 18 -17.34 -54.76 7.42
C ASP A 18 -17.46 -53.29 7.91
N SER A 19 -18.50 -52.54 7.50
CA SER A 19 -18.77 -51.20 8.03
C SER A 19 -19.25 -51.18 9.49
N ASN A 20 -19.78 -52.31 10.01
CA ASN A 20 -20.11 -52.43 11.43
C ASN A 20 -18.88 -52.66 12.32
N PHE A 21 -17.71 -52.93 11.74
CA PHE A 21 -16.44 -53.01 12.47
C PHE A 21 -15.80 -51.63 12.71
N LEU A 22 -16.36 -50.58 12.10
CA LEU A 22 -16.07 -49.17 12.36
C LEU A 22 -17.33 -48.51 12.94
N SER A 23 -17.92 -49.10 13.99
CA SER A 23 -18.77 -48.33 14.89
C SER A 23 -17.90 -47.27 15.55
N TRP A 24 -17.75 -46.15 14.87
CA TRP A 24 -17.29 -44.88 15.40
C TRP A 24 -18.29 -44.48 16.49
N GLU A 25 -18.20 -45.09 17.67
CA GLU A 25 -18.17 -44.27 18.87
C GLU A 25 -17.05 -43.29 18.61
N ALA A 26 -17.39 -42.15 17.99
CA ALA A 26 -16.52 -40.99 17.91
C ALA A 26 -16.24 -40.66 19.37
N SER A 27 -15.15 -41.26 19.88
CA SER A 27 -14.92 -41.39 21.31
C SER A 27 -15.03 -40.01 21.91
N GLU A 28 -15.56 -39.91 23.12
CA GLU A 28 -15.62 -38.64 23.84
C GLU A 28 -14.29 -37.89 23.76
N THR A 29 -13.17 -38.62 23.63
CA THR A 29 -11.84 -38.14 23.25
C THR A 29 -11.79 -37.20 22.04
N LEU A 30 -12.41 -37.50 20.90
CA LEU A 30 -12.35 -36.64 19.70
C LEU A 30 -13.17 -35.36 19.87
N ARG A 31 -14.31 -35.47 20.57
CA ARG A 31 -15.15 -34.33 20.98
C ARG A 31 -14.43 -33.43 21.98
N ASN A 32 -13.78 -34.05 22.97
CA ASN A 32 -12.94 -33.38 23.96
C ASN A 32 -11.72 -32.75 23.31
N GLN A 33 -11.11 -33.37 22.31
CA GLN A 33 -10.03 -32.76 21.53
C GLN A 33 -10.51 -31.56 20.71
N LEU A 34 -11.72 -31.59 20.16
CA LEU A 34 -12.31 -30.43 19.49
C LEU A 34 -12.61 -29.28 20.47
N TYR A 35 -13.13 -29.59 21.67
CA TYR A 35 -13.34 -28.58 22.72
C TYR A 35 -12.04 -28.02 23.26
N VAL A 36 -11.00 -28.86 23.43
CA VAL A 36 -9.66 -28.42 23.81
C VAL A 36 -9.06 -27.55 22.72
N LEU A 37 -9.20 -27.91 21.43
CA LEU A 37 -8.71 -27.09 20.33
C LEU A 37 -9.44 -25.74 20.28
N ALA A 38 -10.77 -25.72 20.42
CA ALA A 38 -11.56 -24.49 20.48
C ALA A 38 -11.16 -23.63 21.69
N ALA A 39 -11.00 -24.24 22.87
CA ALA A 39 -10.54 -23.55 24.07
C ALA A 39 -9.11 -23.02 23.90
N VAL A 40 -8.19 -23.79 23.32
CA VAL A 40 -6.81 -23.36 23.02
C VAL A 40 -6.81 -22.20 22.02
N CYS A 41 -7.66 -22.22 20.99
CA CYS A 41 -7.84 -21.09 20.08
C CYS A 41 -8.39 -19.86 20.81
N CYS A 42 -9.38 -20.01 21.69
CA CYS A 42 -9.91 -18.92 22.52
C CYS A 42 -8.86 -18.39 23.51
N PHE A 43 -8.07 -19.25 24.15
CA PHE A 43 -6.99 -18.86 25.06
C PHE A 43 -5.78 -18.28 24.32
N ALA A 44 -5.49 -18.71 23.10
CA ALA A 44 -4.46 -18.12 22.26
C ALA A 44 -4.90 -16.74 21.75
N LEU A 45 -6.18 -16.55 21.42
CA LEU A 45 -6.76 -15.25 21.09
C LEU A 45 -6.75 -14.31 22.31
N ALA A 46 -7.21 -14.79 23.47
CA ALA A 46 -7.19 -14.04 24.72
C ALA A 46 -5.76 -13.74 25.18
N GLY A 47 -4.85 -14.71 25.06
CA GLY A 47 -3.43 -14.57 25.40
C GLY A 47 -2.69 -13.64 24.45
N SER A 48 -3.04 -13.64 23.16
CA SER A 48 -2.52 -12.66 22.20
C SER A 48 -3.07 -11.26 22.47
N LEU A 49 -4.35 -11.14 22.87
CA LEU A 49 -4.95 -9.88 23.31
C LEU A 49 -4.28 -9.36 24.58
N VAL A 50 -4.08 -10.20 25.59
CA VAL A 50 -3.43 -9.85 26.86
C VAL A 50 -1.96 -9.53 26.64
N PHE A 51 -1.20 -10.39 25.95
CA PHE A 51 0.20 -10.14 25.61
C PHE A 51 0.34 -8.84 24.84
N PHE A 52 -0.56 -8.53 23.91
CA PHE A 52 -0.53 -7.25 23.19
C PHE A 52 -0.88 -6.08 24.11
N TRP A 53 -1.90 -6.19 24.97
CA TRP A 53 -2.27 -5.15 25.93
C TRP A 53 -1.17 -4.89 26.97
N THR A 54 -0.40 -5.91 27.34
CA THR A 54 0.73 -5.80 28.27
C THR A 54 2.05 -5.43 27.57
N SER A 55 2.19 -5.69 26.27
CA SER A 55 3.42 -5.43 25.49
C SER A 55 3.35 -4.17 24.66
N THR A 56 2.18 -3.54 24.51
CA THR A 56 2.11 -2.13 24.13
C THR A 56 2.59 -1.32 25.34
N PRO A 57 3.79 -0.70 25.31
CA PRO A 57 4.18 0.23 26.34
C PRO A 57 3.10 1.31 26.38
N GLY A 58 2.41 1.41 27.52
CA GLY A 58 1.35 2.38 27.73
C GLY A 58 1.83 3.76 27.33
N SER A 59 1.02 4.45 26.55
CA SER A 59 1.19 5.85 26.12
C SER A 59 1.13 6.86 27.29
N ASP A 60 1.34 6.43 28.52
CA ASP A 60 1.49 7.30 29.69
C ASP A 60 2.97 7.50 30.00
N ARG A 61 3.70 8.05 29.02
CA ARG A 61 4.98 8.69 29.31
C ARG A 61 4.65 10.06 29.86
N LYS A 62 4.52 10.15 31.18
CA LYS A 62 4.59 11.41 31.92
C LYS A 62 5.75 12.23 31.35
N GLU A 63 5.48 13.49 31.04
CA GLU A 63 6.47 14.55 30.86
C GLU A 63 7.57 14.33 31.91
N LEU A 64 8.76 13.97 31.44
CA LEU A 64 9.95 14.04 32.27
C LEU A 64 10.44 15.47 32.12
N ASP A 65 10.44 16.17 33.24
CA ASP A 65 11.03 17.47 33.45
C ASP A 65 12.39 17.61 32.75
N GLU A 66 12.58 18.76 32.11
CA GLU A 66 13.85 19.25 31.62
C GLU A 66 14.92 19.21 32.72
N PRO A 67 16.11 18.61 32.48
CA PRO A 67 17.30 19.03 33.17
C PRO A 67 17.96 20.20 32.42
N GLU A 68 18.08 21.29 33.17
CA GLU A 68 18.91 22.47 32.95
C GLU A 68 20.25 22.21 32.24
N ALA A 69 20.62 23.25 31.47
CA ALA A 69 21.89 23.53 30.84
C ALA A 69 23.15 22.99 31.55
N VAL A 70 24.01 22.32 30.77
CA VAL A 70 25.45 22.38 30.97
C VAL A 70 26.11 22.76 29.65
N GLU A 71 26.35 24.06 29.54
CA GLU A 71 27.23 24.70 28.59
C GLU A 71 28.68 24.28 28.90
N ALA A 72 29.32 23.53 27.99
CA ALA A 72 30.74 23.24 28.05
C ALA A 72 31.37 23.57 26.69
N ALA A 73 32.05 24.71 26.65
CA ALA A 73 32.78 25.24 25.52
C ALA A 73 33.88 24.29 25.03
N ILE A 74 33.92 24.04 23.72
CA ILE A 74 35.07 23.47 23.01
C ILE A 74 35.73 24.61 22.23
N PRO A 75 37.03 24.90 22.45
CA PRO A 75 37.71 25.95 21.70
C PRO A 75 37.96 25.51 20.25
N ALA A 76 37.33 26.21 19.31
CA ALA A 76 37.60 26.08 17.89
C ALA A 76 39.00 26.61 17.56
N LYS A 77 39.86 25.73 17.04
CA LYS A 77 41.14 26.09 16.44
C LYS A 77 40.86 26.38 14.96
N VAL A 78 40.82 27.66 14.61
CA VAL A 78 40.69 28.14 13.23
C VAL A 78 41.96 27.75 12.48
N VAL A 79 41.84 26.79 11.56
CA VAL A 79 42.82 26.55 10.50
C VAL A 79 42.26 27.24 9.26
N GLU A 80 42.94 28.28 8.83
CA GLU A 80 42.65 29.04 7.62
C GLU A 80 43.19 28.25 6.42
N GLU A 81 42.36 27.37 5.84
CA GLU A 81 42.64 26.77 4.53
C GLU A 81 42.04 27.66 3.43
N ALA A 82 42.89 28.03 2.47
CA ALA A 82 42.51 28.80 1.30
C ALA A 82 41.52 27.99 0.46
N GLY A 83 40.28 28.50 0.35
CA GLY A 83 39.24 27.88 -0.45
C GLY A 83 39.63 27.76 -1.94
N PRO A 84 39.24 26.66 -2.61
CA PRO A 84 39.49 26.47 -4.03
C PRO A 84 38.80 27.54 -4.86
N SER A 85 39.42 27.91 -5.97
CA SER A 85 38.93 28.99 -6.83
C SER A 85 37.71 28.53 -7.63
N LEU A 86 36.81 29.45 -7.98
CA LEU A 86 35.60 29.19 -8.78
C LEU A 86 35.90 28.52 -10.14
N ALA A 87 37.15 28.62 -10.63
CA ALA A 87 37.61 27.96 -11.85
C ALA A 87 37.80 26.43 -11.67
N ASP A 88 38.13 25.97 -10.46
CA ASP A 88 38.35 24.55 -10.17
C ASP A 88 37.03 23.75 -10.15
N TYR A 89 35.91 24.42 -9.88
CA TYR A 89 34.57 23.82 -9.90
C TYR A 89 34.06 23.55 -11.33
N GLU A 90 34.32 24.46 -12.27
CA GLU A 90 33.88 24.29 -13.65
C GLU A 90 34.61 23.12 -14.34
N ASP A 91 35.89 22.94 -14.01
CA ASP A 91 36.69 21.83 -14.49
C ASP A 91 36.29 20.50 -13.83
N LEU A 92 35.94 20.51 -12.54
CA LEU A 92 35.42 19.31 -11.85
C LEU A 92 34.09 18.85 -12.46
N VAL A 93 33.15 19.78 -12.69
CA VAL A 93 31.84 19.49 -13.30
C VAL A 93 31.99 18.98 -14.73
N LYS A 94 32.87 19.58 -15.55
CA LYS A 94 33.17 19.06 -16.90
C LYS A 94 33.81 17.67 -16.85
N SER A 95 34.76 17.43 -15.94
CA SER A 95 35.43 16.12 -15.80
C SER A 95 34.42 15.03 -15.41
N VAL A 96 33.47 15.36 -14.53
CA VAL A 96 32.46 14.42 -14.05
C VAL A 96 31.40 14.18 -15.11
N MET A 97 30.85 15.22 -15.76
CA MET A 97 29.92 15.04 -16.90
C MET A 97 30.53 14.19 -18.02
N GLN A 98 31.82 14.39 -18.31
CA GLN A 98 32.51 13.64 -19.36
C GLN A 98 32.76 12.17 -18.95
N ARG A 99 33.14 11.91 -17.70
CA ARG A 99 33.24 10.52 -17.17
C ARG A 99 31.89 9.82 -17.11
N THR A 100 30.83 10.53 -16.77
CA THR A 100 29.46 10.02 -16.70
C THR A 100 28.92 9.70 -18.10
N ALA A 101 29.17 10.55 -19.09
CA ALA A 101 28.85 10.29 -20.50
C ALA A 101 29.61 9.07 -21.05
N ASP A 102 30.90 8.96 -20.74
CA ASP A 102 31.77 7.87 -21.21
C ASP A 102 31.45 6.51 -20.55
N HIS A 103 30.93 6.50 -19.32
CA HIS A 103 30.54 5.27 -18.60
C HIS A 103 29.08 4.84 -18.81
N LEU A 104 28.15 5.76 -19.03
CA LEU A 104 26.73 5.43 -19.22
C LEU A 104 26.39 5.16 -20.69
N GLY A 105 27.02 5.83 -21.66
CA GLY A 105 26.73 5.66 -23.08
C GLY A 105 26.75 4.20 -23.57
N PRO A 106 27.79 3.40 -23.25
CA PRO A 106 27.88 2.00 -23.68
C PRO A 106 26.94 1.05 -22.90
N LYS A 107 26.56 1.40 -21.66
CA LYS A 107 25.72 0.56 -20.79
C LYS A 107 24.23 0.77 -21.06
N VAL A 108 23.81 1.99 -21.38
CA VAL A 108 22.44 2.31 -21.82
C VAL A 108 22.13 1.64 -23.16
N ALA A 109 23.09 1.63 -24.10
CA ALA A 109 22.93 0.92 -25.38
C ALA A 109 22.80 -0.61 -25.22
N LYS A 110 23.50 -1.22 -24.25
CA LYS A 110 23.34 -2.66 -23.93
C LYS A 110 22.05 -2.94 -23.16
N GLY A 111 21.57 -2.01 -22.34
CA GLY A 111 20.28 -2.12 -21.65
C GLY A 111 19.11 -2.23 -22.61
N ALA A 112 19.08 -1.41 -23.66
CA ALA A 112 18.07 -1.49 -24.72
C ALA A 112 18.06 -2.84 -25.46
N GLN A 113 19.23 -3.45 -25.63
CA GLN A 113 19.40 -4.74 -26.31
C GLN A 113 18.98 -5.93 -25.42
N VAL A 114 19.16 -5.83 -24.11
CA VAL A 114 18.66 -6.82 -23.14
C VAL A 114 17.15 -6.68 -22.94
N GLN A 115 16.62 -5.46 -22.97
CA GLN A 115 15.19 -5.18 -22.90
C GLN A 115 14.41 -5.79 -24.08
N SER A 116 14.96 -5.76 -25.30
CA SER A 116 14.31 -6.41 -26.46
C SER A 116 14.33 -7.94 -26.35
N ILE A 117 15.43 -8.53 -25.87
CA ILE A 117 15.56 -9.99 -25.70
C ILE A 117 14.65 -10.51 -24.56
N VAL A 118 14.42 -9.71 -23.51
CA VAL A 118 13.50 -10.03 -22.41
C VAL A 118 12.04 -9.83 -22.85
N ASN A 119 11.72 -8.79 -23.64
CA ASN A 119 10.37 -8.61 -24.18
C ASN A 119 9.95 -9.73 -25.17
N ASP A 120 10.90 -10.32 -25.89
CA ASP A 120 10.62 -11.36 -26.88
C ASP A 120 10.40 -12.77 -26.29
N LYS A 121 10.70 -13.01 -25.00
CA LYS A 121 10.73 -14.39 -24.45
C LYS A 121 9.81 -14.72 -23.28
N VAL A 122 8.92 -13.84 -22.82
CA VAL A 122 8.14 -14.13 -21.60
C VAL A 122 6.62 -14.16 -21.84
N GLY A 123 6.08 -15.39 -21.90
CA GLY A 123 4.76 -15.73 -22.44
C GLY A 123 3.62 -15.94 -21.44
N SER A 124 3.57 -15.25 -20.30
CA SER A 124 2.39 -15.29 -19.42
C SER A 124 1.95 -13.90 -18.97
N LEU A 125 0.65 -13.70 -18.75
CA LEU A 125 0.06 -12.45 -18.25
C LEU A 125 0.67 -12.03 -16.90
N ALA A 126 1.02 -13.01 -16.05
CA ALA A 126 1.70 -12.77 -14.78
C ALA A 126 3.13 -12.29 -14.99
N ASP A 127 3.83 -12.81 -16.00
CA ASP A 127 5.17 -12.37 -16.32
C ASP A 127 5.19 -11.01 -17.04
N LYS A 128 4.17 -10.70 -17.85
CA LYS A 128 3.99 -9.35 -18.41
C LYS A 128 3.69 -8.33 -17.32
N ALA A 129 2.88 -8.68 -16.33
CA ALA A 129 2.64 -7.81 -15.16
C ALA A 129 3.90 -7.67 -14.30
N LYS A 130 4.65 -8.75 -14.08
CA LYS A 130 5.92 -8.72 -13.34
C LYS A 130 7.00 -7.95 -14.09
N ALA A 131 7.13 -8.14 -15.40
CA ALA A 131 8.06 -7.43 -16.25
C ALA A 131 7.67 -5.95 -16.38
N PHE A 132 6.38 -5.64 -16.52
CA PHE A 132 5.91 -4.25 -16.53
C PHE A 132 6.21 -3.57 -15.19
N VAL A 133 5.87 -4.21 -14.06
CA VAL A 133 6.17 -3.66 -12.73
C VAL A 133 7.67 -3.56 -12.52
N MET A 134 8.46 -4.59 -12.83
CA MET A 134 9.92 -4.55 -12.64
C MET A 134 10.62 -3.58 -13.59
N THR A 135 10.19 -3.46 -14.84
CA THR A 135 10.76 -2.51 -15.81
C THR A 135 10.37 -1.09 -15.43
N GLU A 136 9.11 -0.79 -15.12
CA GLU A 136 8.72 0.52 -14.61
C GLU A 136 9.40 0.83 -13.27
N LEU A 137 9.58 -0.15 -12.38
CA LEU A 137 10.30 0.05 -11.12
C LEU A 137 11.78 0.28 -11.35
N THR A 138 12.42 -0.48 -12.23
CA THR A 138 13.85 -0.38 -12.51
C THR A 138 14.16 0.85 -13.36
N ASP A 139 13.28 1.25 -14.26
CA ASP A 139 13.37 2.47 -15.05
C ASP A 139 13.05 3.68 -14.20
N THR A 140 12.09 3.61 -13.26
CA THR A 140 11.84 4.70 -12.31
C THR A 140 12.96 4.81 -11.29
N VAL A 141 13.43 3.71 -10.70
CA VAL A 141 14.57 3.70 -9.76
C VAL A 141 15.86 4.07 -10.47
N GLY A 142 16.06 3.63 -11.71
CA GLY A 142 17.21 3.95 -12.55
C GLY A 142 17.19 5.40 -13.01
N SER A 143 16.05 5.90 -13.50
CA SER A 143 15.83 7.31 -13.85
C SER A 143 16.01 8.19 -12.62
N VAL A 144 15.45 7.82 -11.46
CA VAL A 144 15.63 8.56 -10.20
C VAL A 144 17.07 8.46 -9.71
N ALA A 145 17.73 7.31 -9.73
CA ALA A 145 19.14 7.18 -9.31
C ALA A 145 20.10 7.94 -10.24
N THR A 146 19.80 7.97 -11.54
CA THR A 146 20.58 8.68 -12.56
C THR A 146 20.30 10.18 -12.52
N ALA A 147 19.04 10.59 -12.34
CA ALA A 147 18.62 11.98 -12.18
C ALA A 147 19.03 12.56 -10.83
N LEU A 148 19.18 11.72 -9.80
CA LEU A 148 19.62 12.16 -8.50
C LEU A 148 21.12 12.40 -8.41
N GLN A 149 21.94 11.98 -9.41
CA GLN A 149 23.42 12.11 -9.41
C GLN A 149 23.99 12.14 -7.98
N ILE A 150 23.62 11.16 -7.14
CA ILE A 150 23.69 11.32 -5.68
C ILE A 150 25.12 11.52 -5.22
N GLU A 151 26.11 11.01 -5.95
CA GLU A 151 27.52 11.25 -5.67
C GLU A 151 27.93 12.71 -5.92
N GLU A 152 27.42 13.37 -6.96
CA GLU A 152 27.66 14.79 -7.25
C GLU A 152 26.84 15.69 -6.30
N PHE A 153 25.61 15.29 -5.99
CA PHE A 153 24.75 16.01 -5.06
C PHE A 153 25.21 15.84 -3.60
N MET A 154 25.74 14.68 -3.20
CA MET A 154 26.37 14.49 -1.88
C MET A 154 27.59 15.40 -1.73
N VAL A 155 28.40 15.55 -2.77
CA VAL A 155 29.55 16.48 -2.76
C VAL A 155 29.07 17.94 -2.65
N LEU A 156 27.96 18.30 -3.30
CA LEU A 156 27.33 19.63 -3.16
C LEU A 156 26.61 19.84 -1.81
N VAL A 157 26.27 18.75 -1.11
CA VAL A 157 25.63 18.76 0.21
C VAL A 157 26.65 18.73 1.34
N ASP A 158 27.85 18.19 1.10
CA ASP A 158 28.93 18.05 2.10
C ASP A 158 29.40 19.40 2.65
N ASP A 159 29.16 20.51 1.94
CA ASP A 159 29.47 21.87 2.42
C ASP A 159 28.63 22.26 3.66
N ASP A 160 27.48 21.62 3.89
CA ASP A 160 26.72 21.74 5.13
C ASP A 160 26.67 20.39 5.86
N ALA A 161 27.63 20.15 6.76
CA ALA A 161 27.64 18.97 7.64
C ALA A 161 26.29 18.74 8.38
N ALA A 162 25.52 19.81 8.60
CA ALA A 162 24.15 19.77 9.15
C ALA A 162 23.12 19.16 8.18
N VAL A 163 23.24 19.44 6.89
CA VAL A 163 22.34 18.90 5.86
C VAL A 163 22.71 17.43 5.57
N ALA A 164 24.00 17.10 5.51
CA ALA A 164 24.49 15.73 5.38
C ALA A 164 24.01 14.81 6.53
N ALA A 165 24.02 15.31 7.78
CA ALA A 165 23.51 14.59 8.94
C ALA A 165 21.99 14.36 8.89
N SER A 166 21.27 15.18 8.12
CA SER A 166 19.81 15.18 8.06
C SER A 166 19.25 14.36 6.89
N PHE A 167 20.09 13.87 5.97
CA PHE A 167 19.59 13.14 4.80
C PHE A 167 19.09 11.73 5.17
N PRO A 168 17.88 11.32 4.72
CA PRO A 168 17.46 9.93 4.85
C PRO A 168 18.47 8.99 4.20
N PRO A 169 18.70 7.81 4.80
CA PRO A 169 19.41 6.74 4.13
C PRO A 169 18.76 6.43 2.77
N LEU A 170 19.58 6.13 1.75
CA LEU A 170 19.10 5.78 0.40
C LEU A 170 18.07 4.65 0.41
N SER A 171 18.19 3.71 1.36
CA SER A 171 17.21 2.64 1.54
C SER A 171 15.81 3.17 1.87
N VAL A 172 15.71 4.26 2.63
CA VAL A 172 14.43 4.89 2.99
C VAL A 172 13.83 5.63 1.80
N LEU A 173 14.65 6.28 0.97
CA LEU A 173 14.19 6.96 -0.25
C LEU A 173 13.62 5.97 -1.27
N LEU A 174 14.38 4.91 -1.57
CA LEU A 174 13.93 3.81 -2.43
C LEU A 174 12.70 3.13 -1.85
N ALA A 175 12.65 2.99 -0.52
CA ALA A 175 11.47 2.48 0.14
C ALA A 175 10.25 3.40 -0.08
N GLY A 176 10.40 4.71 0.08
CA GLY A 176 9.34 5.69 -0.12
C GLY A 176 8.73 5.63 -1.52
N LEU A 177 9.56 5.33 -2.54
CA LEU A 177 9.09 5.25 -3.93
C LEU A 177 8.12 4.09 -4.16
N LEU A 178 8.29 2.95 -3.46
CA LEU A 178 7.39 1.80 -3.63
C LEU A 178 6.13 1.89 -2.76
N VAL A 179 6.09 2.79 -1.78
CA VAL A 179 4.97 2.91 -0.84
C VAL A 179 3.62 3.04 -1.56
N PRO A 180 3.43 3.94 -2.55
CA PRO A 180 2.13 4.11 -3.18
C PRO A 180 1.66 2.85 -3.93
N ALA A 181 2.59 2.13 -4.57
CA ALA A 181 2.31 0.88 -5.27
C ALA A 181 1.92 -0.22 -4.27
N ASN A 182 2.69 -0.38 -3.20
CA ASN A 182 2.42 -1.33 -2.14
C ASN A 182 1.07 -1.07 -1.45
N LEU A 183 0.76 0.20 -1.13
CA LEU A 183 -0.52 0.58 -0.53
C LEU A 183 -1.70 0.23 -1.45
N ASN A 184 -1.59 0.50 -2.76
CA ASN A 184 -2.62 0.13 -3.74
C ASN A 184 -2.79 -1.39 -3.83
N LEU A 185 -1.70 -2.13 -3.89
CA LEU A 185 -1.72 -3.60 -3.93
C LEU A 185 -2.38 -4.16 -2.67
N ASN A 186 -2.00 -3.66 -1.49
CA ASN A 186 -2.58 -4.08 -0.21
C ASN A 186 -4.08 -3.76 -0.13
N ILE A 187 -4.52 -2.57 -0.59
CA ILE A 187 -5.95 -2.24 -0.67
C ILE A 187 -6.66 -3.27 -1.56
N ALA A 188 -6.16 -3.52 -2.77
CA ALA A 188 -6.75 -4.47 -3.69
C ALA A 188 -6.83 -5.88 -3.09
N CYS A 189 -5.74 -6.38 -2.47
CA CYS A 189 -5.72 -7.68 -1.82
C CYS A 189 -6.71 -7.79 -0.65
N HIS A 190 -6.82 -6.76 0.19
CA HIS A 190 -7.78 -6.76 1.30
C HIS A 190 -9.23 -6.75 0.81
N LEU A 191 -9.55 -5.91 -0.18
CA LEU A 191 -10.91 -5.82 -0.73
C LEU A 191 -11.28 -7.08 -1.51
N LEU A 192 -10.38 -7.61 -2.35
CA LEU A 192 -10.60 -8.83 -3.12
C LEU A 192 -10.93 -10.01 -2.21
N GLN A 193 -10.10 -10.24 -1.18
CA GLN A 193 -10.33 -11.34 -0.23
C GLN A 193 -11.64 -11.15 0.55
N THR A 194 -11.97 -9.90 0.90
CA THR A 194 -13.19 -9.58 1.65
C THR A 194 -14.43 -9.87 0.82
N PHE A 195 -14.52 -9.33 -0.40
CA PHE A 195 -15.74 -9.41 -1.20
C PHE A 195 -15.90 -10.74 -1.95
N ILE A 196 -14.81 -11.41 -2.34
CA ILE A 196 -14.90 -12.65 -3.12
C ILE A 196 -14.93 -13.89 -2.23
N VAL A 197 -14.31 -13.85 -1.05
CA VAL A 197 -14.15 -15.06 -0.21
C VAL A 197 -14.93 -14.92 1.09
N LEU A 198 -14.56 -13.96 1.93
CA LEU A 198 -15.02 -13.96 3.32
C LEU A 198 -16.49 -13.54 3.44
N LEU A 199 -16.92 -12.52 2.71
CA LEU A 199 -18.30 -12.04 2.74
C LEU A 199 -19.29 -13.07 2.17
N PRO A 200 -19.05 -13.72 1.01
CA PRO A 200 -19.91 -14.80 0.53
C PRO A 200 -20.00 -15.97 1.51
N VAL A 201 -18.88 -16.40 2.10
CA VAL A 201 -18.90 -17.47 3.11
C VAL A 201 -19.71 -17.03 4.35
N LEU A 202 -19.52 -15.80 4.83
CA LEU A 202 -20.27 -15.26 5.95
C LEU A 202 -21.78 -15.23 5.68
N CYS A 203 -22.19 -14.76 4.48
CA CYS A 203 -23.60 -14.74 4.07
C CYS A 203 -24.20 -16.14 4.01
N VAL A 204 -23.51 -17.09 3.37
CA VAL A 204 -24.01 -18.45 3.19
C VAL A 204 -24.07 -19.21 4.52
N VAL A 205 -23.09 -19.02 5.41
CA VAL A 205 -23.08 -19.63 6.75
C VAL A 205 -24.13 -19.00 7.67
N GLY A 206 -24.31 -17.68 7.61
CA GLY A 206 -25.38 -17.00 8.34
C GLY A 206 -26.76 -17.46 7.89
N TYR A 207 -26.94 -17.60 6.57
CA TYR A 207 -28.17 -18.14 5.98
C TYR A 207 -28.40 -19.60 6.38
N SER A 208 -27.36 -20.45 6.40
CA SER A 208 -27.51 -21.84 6.81
C SER A 208 -27.90 -22.00 8.27
N GLU A 209 -27.32 -21.22 9.19
CA GLU A 209 -27.74 -21.26 10.61
C GLU A 209 -29.19 -20.77 10.80
N TYR A 210 -29.67 -19.86 9.95
CA TYR A 210 -31.06 -19.40 10.00
C TYR A 210 -32.04 -20.48 9.52
N VAL A 211 -31.79 -21.10 8.36
CA VAL A 211 -32.70 -22.10 7.77
C VAL A 211 -32.63 -23.45 8.51
N ASP A 212 -31.43 -23.88 8.89
CA ASP A 212 -31.23 -25.18 9.54
C ASP A 212 -31.27 -25.09 11.08
N ALA A 213 -31.79 -24.00 11.64
CA ALA A 213 -31.81 -23.76 13.09
C ALA A 213 -32.47 -24.92 13.87
N ASP A 214 -33.58 -25.43 13.33
CA ASP A 214 -34.43 -26.48 13.89
C ASP A 214 -34.16 -27.86 13.30
N HIS A 215 -33.22 -27.98 12.36
CA HIS A 215 -32.94 -29.19 11.59
C HIS A 215 -31.57 -29.77 11.94
N PRO A 216 -31.43 -30.51 13.07
CA PRO A 216 -30.14 -31.05 13.46
C PRO A 216 -29.68 -32.17 12.51
N CYS A 217 -28.42 -32.10 12.08
CA CYS A 217 -27.76 -33.18 11.35
C CYS A 217 -27.03 -34.11 12.32
N LYS A 218 -27.53 -35.34 12.52
CA LYS A 218 -26.89 -36.34 13.39
C LYS A 218 -25.75 -37.09 12.67
N SER A 219 -25.87 -37.27 11.35
CA SER A 219 -24.92 -38.03 10.53
C SER A 219 -23.54 -37.39 10.40
N ILE A 220 -23.46 -36.05 10.51
CA ILE A 220 -22.20 -35.31 10.39
C ILE A 220 -21.87 -34.66 11.75
N PRO A 221 -21.02 -35.31 12.57
CA PRO A 221 -20.70 -34.79 13.90
C PRO A 221 -19.98 -33.44 13.79
N GLY A 222 -20.47 -32.46 14.57
CA GLY A 222 -19.83 -31.15 14.66
C GLY A 222 -20.15 -30.17 13.52
N LEU A 223 -21.01 -30.51 12.55
CA LEU A 223 -21.35 -29.63 11.42
C LEU A 223 -21.86 -28.25 11.86
N ARG A 224 -22.71 -28.19 12.89
CA ARG A 224 -23.24 -26.91 13.41
C ARG A 224 -22.18 -26.09 14.15
N LEU A 225 -21.33 -26.77 14.95
CA LEU A 225 -20.21 -26.11 15.62
C LEU A 225 -19.21 -25.55 14.59
N TRP A 226 -18.98 -26.31 13.53
CA TRP A 226 -18.20 -25.89 12.39
C TRP A 226 -18.77 -24.61 11.74
N ALA A 227 -20.06 -24.59 11.38
CA ALA A 227 -20.69 -23.45 10.75
C ALA A 227 -20.54 -22.17 11.60
N ARG A 228 -20.82 -22.26 12.90
CA ARG A 228 -20.63 -21.14 13.83
C ARG A 228 -19.17 -20.68 13.92
N THR A 229 -18.23 -21.61 13.98
CA THR A 229 -16.80 -21.30 14.07
C THR A 229 -16.31 -20.59 12.80
N VAL A 230 -16.68 -21.10 11.63
CA VAL A 230 -16.34 -20.48 10.33
C VAL A 230 -17.01 -19.11 10.20
N GLY A 231 -18.26 -18.97 10.62
CA GLY A 231 -18.97 -17.68 10.60
C GLY A 231 -18.28 -16.63 11.47
N VAL A 232 -17.89 -17.00 12.71
CA VAL A 232 -17.17 -16.09 13.62
C VAL A 232 -15.80 -15.71 13.06
N ILE A 233 -15.01 -16.67 12.59
CA ILE A 233 -13.69 -16.40 11.99
C ILE A 233 -13.83 -15.52 10.75
N ALA A 234 -14.77 -15.84 9.84
CA ALA A 234 -15.03 -15.05 8.64
C ALA A 234 -15.42 -13.61 9.00
N GLY A 235 -16.31 -13.41 9.98
CA GLY A 235 -16.74 -12.09 10.43
C GLY A 235 -15.59 -11.27 11.01
N LEU A 236 -14.80 -11.86 11.92
CA LEU A 236 -13.65 -11.19 12.52
C LEU A 236 -12.58 -10.80 11.50
N VAL A 237 -12.22 -11.73 10.60
CA VAL A 237 -11.21 -11.47 9.56
C VAL A 237 -11.72 -10.45 8.54
N THR A 238 -13.01 -10.48 8.18
CA THR A 238 -13.64 -9.49 7.30
C THR A 238 -13.51 -8.09 7.89
N LEU A 239 -13.93 -7.91 9.15
CA LEU A 239 -13.86 -6.62 9.82
C LEU A 239 -12.41 -6.11 9.89
N ALA A 240 -11.46 -6.97 10.28
CA ALA A 240 -10.06 -6.59 10.37
C ALA A 240 -9.47 -6.19 9.00
N ARG A 241 -9.81 -6.90 7.92
CA ARG A 241 -9.38 -6.54 6.55
C ARG A 241 -9.99 -5.23 6.07
N LEU A 242 -11.26 -4.96 6.37
CA LEU A 242 -11.90 -3.67 6.05
C LEU A 242 -11.22 -2.51 6.78
N VAL A 243 -10.91 -2.68 8.07
CA VAL A 243 -10.18 -1.66 8.83
C VAL A 243 -8.78 -1.41 8.24
N LEU A 244 -8.04 -2.45 7.85
CA LEU A 244 -6.75 -2.28 7.17
C LEU A 244 -6.87 -1.60 5.81
N ALA A 245 -7.90 -1.92 5.03
CA ALA A 245 -8.16 -1.25 3.75
C ALA A 245 -8.44 0.24 3.95
N ILE A 246 -9.27 0.61 4.95
CA ILE A 246 -9.53 2.00 5.32
C ILE A 246 -8.24 2.69 5.77
N LYS A 247 -7.42 2.05 6.61
CA LYS A 247 -6.13 2.61 7.04
C LYS A 247 -5.18 2.84 5.87
N CYS A 248 -5.14 1.95 4.88
CA CYS A 248 -4.35 2.16 3.67
C CYS A 248 -4.87 3.34 2.83
N LEU A 249 -6.21 3.51 2.73
CA LEU A 249 -6.81 4.66 2.06
C LEU A 249 -6.48 5.98 2.77
N LEU A 250 -6.55 6.01 4.10
CA LEU A 250 -6.18 7.18 4.91
C LEU A 250 -4.68 7.50 4.82
N ALA A 251 -3.82 6.49 4.80
CA ALA A 251 -2.40 6.66 4.56
C ALA A 251 -2.14 7.28 3.17
N LYS A 252 -2.84 6.80 2.14
CA LYS A 252 -2.75 7.33 0.79
C LYS A 252 -3.23 8.79 0.69
N SER A 253 -4.33 9.14 1.36
CA SER A 253 -4.80 10.53 1.41
C SER A 253 -3.85 11.44 2.17
N ALA A 254 -3.24 10.95 3.26
CA ALA A 254 -2.24 11.72 4.02
C ALA A 254 -0.99 12.01 3.17
N ILE A 255 -0.49 11.03 2.42
CA ILE A 255 0.62 11.22 1.48
C ILE A 255 0.26 12.23 0.38
N ARG A 256 -0.96 12.17 -0.16
CA ARG A 256 -1.44 13.12 -1.18
C ARG A 256 -1.52 14.54 -0.65
N ARG A 257 -2.14 14.73 0.52
CA ARG A 257 -2.23 16.05 1.17
C ARG A 257 -0.84 16.64 1.41
N LYS A 258 0.11 15.82 1.89
CA LYS A 258 1.47 16.29 2.12
C LYS A 258 2.20 16.66 0.84
N ASN A 259 1.97 15.90 -0.24
CA ASN A 259 2.50 16.23 -1.56
C ASN A 259 1.89 17.55 -2.11
N GLU A 260 0.60 17.81 -1.87
CA GLU A 260 -0.05 19.07 -2.24
C GLU A 260 0.49 20.26 -1.43
N GLU A 261 0.63 20.12 -0.10
CA GLU A 261 1.25 21.13 0.77
C GLU A 261 2.67 21.50 0.27
N MET A 262 3.50 20.49 -0.06
CA MET A 262 4.86 20.75 -0.55
C MET A 262 4.88 21.37 -1.95
N LYS A 263 3.94 21.02 -2.84
CA LYS A 263 3.81 21.68 -4.14
C LYS A 263 3.45 23.15 -3.99
N GLU A 264 2.59 23.49 -3.03
CA GLU A 264 2.24 24.88 -2.74
C GLU A 264 3.44 25.65 -2.18
N GLN A 265 4.21 25.05 -1.25
CA GLN A 265 5.44 25.65 -0.73
C GLN A 265 6.47 25.88 -1.83
N LEU A 266 6.66 24.92 -2.72
CA LEU A 266 7.55 25.06 -3.87
C LEU A 266 7.09 26.18 -4.80
N ALA A 267 5.80 26.25 -5.13
CA ALA A 267 5.26 27.31 -5.97
C ALA A 267 5.45 28.71 -5.35
N LYS A 268 5.33 28.83 -4.02
CA LYS A 268 5.61 30.09 -3.30
C LYS A 268 7.10 30.45 -3.34
N ALA A 269 7.98 29.48 -3.15
CA ALA A 269 9.44 29.67 -3.21
C ALA A 269 9.90 30.11 -4.60
N THR A 270 9.45 29.42 -5.65
CA THR A 270 9.75 29.77 -7.06
C THR A 270 9.19 31.15 -7.44
N GLY A 271 8.08 31.59 -6.83
CA GLY A 271 7.50 32.92 -7.08
C GLY A 271 8.31 34.10 -6.50
N HIS A 272 9.15 33.86 -5.49
CA HIS A 272 9.88 34.92 -4.76
C HIS A 272 11.38 34.94 -5.07
N ALA A 273 11.93 33.90 -5.70
CA ALA A 273 13.36 33.74 -5.89
C ALA A 273 13.83 34.27 -7.26
N SER A 274 14.61 35.36 -7.26
CA SER A 274 15.56 35.69 -8.34
C SER A 274 16.91 34.97 -8.16
N SER A 275 17.02 34.10 -7.16
CA SER A 275 18.24 33.38 -6.80
C SER A 275 18.48 32.17 -7.70
N THR A 276 19.75 31.89 -7.96
CA THR A 276 20.31 30.77 -8.75
C THR A 276 19.55 29.44 -8.60
N GLY A 277 19.20 28.82 -9.72
CA GLY A 277 18.40 27.58 -9.78
C GLY A 277 18.96 26.34 -9.07
N ILE A 278 20.18 26.40 -8.51
CA ILE A 278 20.75 25.33 -7.68
C ILE A 278 20.05 25.25 -6.32
N GLU A 279 19.71 26.38 -5.70
CA GLU A 279 19.03 26.39 -4.39
C GLU A 279 17.59 25.87 -4.51
N GLU A 280 16.92 26.21 -5.61
CA GLU A 280 15.59 25.65 -5.94
C GLU A 280 15.66 24.12 -6.10
N LEU A 281 16.71 23.60 -6.74
CA LEU A 281 16.91 22.17 -6.93
C LEU A 281 17.21 21.45 -5.60
N LYS A 282 18.01 22.07 -4.71
CA LYS A 282 18.27 21.58 -3.35
C LYS A 282 16.98 21.52 -2.52
N GLN A 283 16.17 22.58 -2.54
CA GLN A 283 14.87 22.61 -1.87
C GLN A 283 13.91 21.57 -2.43
N LEU A 284 13.81 21.47 -3.76
CA LEU A 284 12.97 20.47 -4.42
C LEU A 284 13.34 19.04 -3.97
N PHE A 285 14.63 18.72 -3.93
CA PHE A 285 15.10 17.42 -3.47
C PHE A 285 14.78 17.17 -2.00
N LEU A 286 14.98 18.16 -1.12
CA LEU A 286 14.62 18.06 0.30
C LEU A 286 13.12 17.82 0.49
N PHE A 287 12.27 18.45 -0.31
CA PHE A 287 10.82 18.22 -0.30
C PHE A 287 10.48 16.78 -0.73
N TYR A 288 11.06 16.29 -1.83
CA TYR A 288 10.84 14.90 -2.26
C TYR A 288 11.32 13.91 -1.21
N ALA A 289 12.51 14.10 -0.64
CA ALA A 289 13.05 13.24 0.40
C ALA A 289 12.14 13.18 1.64
N THR A 290 11.62 14.33 2.07
CA THR A 290 10.69 14.42 3.21
C THR A 290 9.36 13.73 2.90
N THR A 291 8.81 13.90 1.69
CA THR A 291 7.59 13.21 1.26
C THR A 291 7.77 11.69 1.26
N LEU A 292 8.91 11.21 0.76
CA LEU A 292 9.23 9.79 0.69
C LEU A 292 9.39 9.19 2.10
N GLN A 293 10.08 9.89 3.01
CA GLN A 293 10.17 9.48 4.42
C GLN A 293 8.78 9.39 5.07
N HIS A 294 7.94 10.42 4.89
CA HIS A 294 6.59 10.42 5.42
C HIS A 294 5.75 9.26 4.85
N ALA A 295 5.91 8.95 3.57
CA ALA A 295 5.27 7.80 2.95
C ALA A 295 5.68 6.48 3.62
N VAL A 296 6.98 6.27 3.87
CA VAL A 296 7.47 5.07 4.58
C VAL A 296 6.88 4.97 5.99
N VAL A 297 6.79 6.10 6.71
CA VAL A 297 6.19 6.13 8.05
C VAL A 297 4.70 5.76 7.99
N CYS A 298 3.96 6.29 7.01
CA CYS A 298 2.55 5.93 6.79
C CYS A 298 2.38 4.43 6.46
N GLU A 299 3.22 3.86 5.60
CA GLU A 299 3.21 2.43 5.28
C GLU A 299 3.55 1.56 6.51
N GLY A 300 4.55 1.94 7.29
CA GLY A 300 4.91 1.24 8.51
C GLY A 300 3.76 1.14 9.51
N ASN A 301 3.03 2.24 9.68
CA ASN A 301 1.87 2.31 10.57
C ASN A 301 0.73 1.38 10.15
N THR A 302 0.56 1.12 8.85
CA THR A 302 -0.46 0.18 8.35
C THR A 302 0.02 -1.26 8.45
N ARG A 303 1.30 -1.52 8.17
CA ARG A 303 1.90 -2.87 8.12
C ARG A 303 2.07 -3.54 9.49
N VAL A 304 2.57 -2.80 10.49
CA VAL A 304 2.91 -3.34 11.82
C VAL A 304 1.77 -3.13 12.85
N GLY A 305 0.58 -2.74 12.38
CA GLY A 305 -0.55 -2.45 13.26
C GLY A 305 -1.17 -3.70 13.89
N PHE A 306 -1.88 -3.50 15.00
CA PHE A 306 -2.68 -4.54 15.68
C PHE A 306 -3.58 -5.35 14.72
N PHE A 307 -4.27 -4.65 13.80
CA PHE A 307 -5.15 -5.30 12.83
C PHE A 307 -4.39 -6.17 11.82
N SER A 308 -3.12 -5.88 11.53
CA SER A 308 -2.27 -6.72 10.68
C SER A 308 -2.04 -8.08 11.35
N HIS A 309 -1.78 -8.10 12.66
CA HIS A 309 -1.68 -9.34 13.42
C HIS A 309 -2.99 -10.11 13.50
N ILE A 310 -4.13 -9.43 13.66
CA ILE A 310 -5.45 -10.09 13.60
C ILE A 310 -5.67 -10.73 12.23
N VAL A 311 -5.37 -10.03 11.14
CA VAL A 311 -5.53 -10.58 9.79
C VAL A 311 -4.58 -11.75 9.55
N GLY A 312 -3.32 -11.65 9.96
CA GLY A 312 -2.33 -12.73 9.84
C GLY A 312 -2.76 -13.98 10.60
N PHE A 313 -3.03 -13.85 11.90
CA PHE A 313 -3.46 -14.96 12.76
C PHE A 313 -4.83 -15.51 12.35
N GLY A 314 -5.78 -14.65 12.03
CA GLY A 314 -7.10 -15.05 11.55
C GLY A 314 -7.05 -15.77 10.21
N THR A 315 -6.14 -15.38 9.30
CA THR A 315 -5.90 -16.11 8.04
C THR A 315 -5.22 -17.45 8.29
N LEU A 316 -4.33 -17.57 9.28
CA LEU A 316 -3.76 -18.85 9.71
C LEU A 316 -4.84 -19.79 10.25
N LEU A 317 -5.72 -19.30 11.13
CA LEU A 317 -6.88 -20.07 11.59
C LEU A 317 -7.80 -20.46 10.44
N TRP A 318 -8.01 -19.54 9.47
CA TRP A 318 -8.77 -19.83 8.26
C TRP A 318 -8.18 -20.99 7.46
N LEU A 319 -6.85 -21.06 7.30
CA LEU A 319 -6.18 -22.19 6.65
C LEU A 319 -6.40 -23.50 7.40
N LEU A 320 -6.30 -23.49 8.73
CA LEU A 320 -6.59 -24.67 9.55
C LEU A 320 -8.04 -25.13 9.37
N THR A 321 -8.99 -24.19 9.37
CA THR A 321 -10.39 -24.51 9.06
C THR A 321 -10.55 -25.03 7.64
N THR A 322 -9.79 -24.53 6.66
CA THR A 322 -9.84 -25.03 5.28
C THR A 322 -9.47 -26.51 5.21
N PHE A 323 -8.39 -26.92 5.88
CA PHE A 323 -8.02 -28.35 5.96
C PHE A 323 -9.13 -29.19 6.61
N PHE A 324 -9.74 -28.68 7.68
CA PHE A 324 -10.86 -29.35 8.33
C PHE A 324 -12.10 -29.43 7.42
N ASN A 325 -12.38 -28.40 6.64
CA ASN A 325 -13.49 -28.39 5.67
C ASN A 325 -13.26 -29.43 4.57
N THR A 326 -12.03 -29.51 4.07
CA THR A 326 -11.65 -30.54 3.09
C THR A 326 -11.82 -31.95 3.67
N TYR A 327 -11.44 -32.15 4.93
CA TYR A 327 -11.69 -33.42 5.63
C TYR A 327 -13.19 -33.73 5.73
N LEU A 328 -14.02 -32.79 6.21
CA LEU A 328 -15.46 -32.98 6.30
C LEU A 328 -16.10 -33.29 4.94
N TYR A 329 -15.63 -32.60 3.90
CA TYR A 329 -16.10 -32.82 2.54
C TYR A 329 -15.78 -34.23 2.05
N PHE A 330 -14.53 -34.69 2.16
CA PHE A 330 -14.15 -36.03 1.70
C PHE A 330 -14.74 -37.15 2.55
N ALA A 331 -14.79 -36.99 3.88
CA ALA A 331 -15.25 -38.04 4.79
C ALA A 331 -16.78 -38.23 4.73
N TYR A 332 -17.55 -37.15 4.59
CA TYR A 332 -19.01 -37.21 4.76
C TYR A 332 -19.81 -36.76 3.53
N MET A 333 -19.29 -35.85 2.71
CA MET A 333 -20.08 -35.21 1.63
C MET A 333 -19.78 -35.76 0.24
N PHE A 334 -18.59 -36.33 0.04
CA PHE A 334 -18.13 -36.84 -1.25
C PHE A 334 -18.53 -38.30 -1.49
N VAL A 335 -18.51 -39.13 -0.45
CA VAL A 335 -18.84 -40.56 -0.59
C VAL A 335 -20.36 -40.73 -0.66
N PRO A 336 -20.91 -41.21 -1.80
CA PRO A 336 -22.34 -41.44 -1.92
C PRO A 336 -22.79 -42.51 -0.92
N GLY A 337 -23.93 -42.29 -0.27
CA GLY A 337 -24.51 -43.23 0.69
C GLY A 337 -24.14 -43.00 2.16
N VAL A 338 -23.21 -42.09 2.47
CA VAL A 338 -22.88 -41.75 3.88
C VAL A 338 -23.94 -40.84 4.50
N VAL A 339 -24.52 -39.93 3.71
CA VAL A 339 -25.54 -38.97 4.17
C VAL A 339 -26.72 -38.99 3.22
N ALA A 340 -27.91 -39.22 3.76
CA ALA A 340 -29.17 -39.14 3.04
C ALA A 340 -29.81 -37.76 3.26
N PHE A 341 -30.15 -37.06 2.18
CA PHE A 341 -30.80 -35.75 2.22
C PHE A 341 -32.30 -35.80 1.92
N HIS A 342 -32.79 -36.93 1.42
CA HIS A 342 -34.19 -37.08 1.02
C HIS A 342 -35.06 -37.38 2.23
N GLU A 343 -36.23 -36.74 2.35
CA GLU A 343 -37.17 -36.89 3.46
C GLU A 343 -37.65 -38.34 3.63
N SER A 344 -37.66 -39.14 2.57
CA SER A 344 -37.98 -40.58 2.65
C SER A 344 -37.01 -41.39 3.52
N ALA A 345 -35.83 -40.84 3.82
CA ALA A 345 -34.85 -41.47 4.70
C ALA A 345 -34.94 -40.92 6.14
N ALA A 346 -35.97 -40.16 6.52
CA ALA A 346 -36.06 -39.49 7.82
C ALA A 346 -35.87 -40.41 9.04
N ASP A 347 -36.28 -41.68 8.90
CA ASP A 347 -36.13 -42.71 9.94
C ASP A 347 -34.73 -43.36 9.97
N GLU A 348 -33.89 -43.12 8.95
CA GLU A 348 -32.54 -43.65 8.88
C GLU A 348 -31.55 -42.81 9.71
N PRO A 349 -30.59 -43.44 10.40
CA PRO A 349 -29.55 -42.72 11.15
C PRO A 349 -28.61 -41.89 10.24
N SER A 350 -28.63 -42.16 8.93
CA SER A 350 -27.87 -41.45 7.89
C SER A 350 -28.53 -40.14 7.46
N TYR A 351 -29.77 -39.86 7.89
CA TYR A 351 -30.50 -38.68 7.46
C TYR A 351 -30.00 -37.37 8.06
N CYS A 352 -29.80 -36.39 7.17
CA CYS A 352 -29.37 -35.05 7.52
C CYS A 352 -30.33 -34.03 6.92
N ALA A 353 -31.17 -33.44 7.76
CA ALA A 353 -32.11 -32.38 7.37
C ALA A 353 -31.43 -31.02 7.11
N ALA A 354 -30.19 -30.82 7.59
CA ALA A 354 -29.43 -29.57 7.45
C ALA A 354 -28.78 -29.39 6.06
N TRP A 355 -29.60 -29.43 5.01
CA TRP A 355 -29.11 -29.42 3.62
C TRP A 355 -28.46 -28.08 3.25
N VAL A 356 -28.90 -26.95 3.83
CA VAL A 356 -28.33 -25.63 3.54
C VAL A 356 -26.92 -25.52 4.12
N THR A 357 -26.68 -26.07 5.31
CA THR A 357 -25.37 -26.10 5.97
C THR A 357 -24.39 -26.99 5.21
N VAL A 358 -24.85 -28.10 4.65
CA VAL A 358 -24.02 -28.92 3.75
C VAL A 358 -23.71 -28.16 2.46
N CYS A 359 -24.67 -27.43 1.88
CA CYS A 359 -24.41 -26.56 0.74
C CYS A 359 -23.38 -25.46 1.07
N ALA A 360 -23.50 -24.84 2.25
CA ALA A 360 -22.58 -23.85 2.77
C ALA A 360 -21.15 -24.38 2.88
N ALA A 361 -21.00 -25.60 3.41
CA ALA A 361 -19.71 -26.28 3.49
C ALA A 361 -19.09 -26.52 2.11
N LYS A 362 -19.89 -26.96 1.13
CA LYS A 362 -19.41 -27.17 -0.26
C LYS A 362 -18.93 -25.87 -0.89
N ILE A 363 -19.71 -24.79 -0.79
CA ILE A 363 -19.33 -23.47 -1.31
C ILE A 363 -18.08 -22.95 -0.60
N SER A 364 -18.01 -23.09 0.73
CA SER A 364 -16.86 -22.69 1.53
C SER A 364 -15.59 -23.43 1.11
N VAL A 365 -15.65 -24.75 0.89
CA VAL A 365 -14.49 -25.54 0.40
C VAL A 365 -14.04 -25.05 -0.97
N LEU A 366 -14.96 -24.84 -1.91
CA LEU A 366 -14.61 -24.37 -3.26
C LEU A 366 -13.89 -23.02 -3.22
N LEU A 367 -14.42 -22.06 -2.45
CA LEU A 367 -13.81 -20.74 -2.29
C LEU A 367 -12.47 -20.80 -1.54
N ALA A 368 -12.38 -21.65 -0.52
CA ALA A 368 -11.16 -21.81 0.27
C ALA A 368 -10.02 -22.45 -0.55
N VAL A 369 -10.32 -23.44 -1.40
CA VAL A 369 -9.34 -24.05 -2.31
C VAL A 369 -8.89 -23.06 -3.39
N LEU A 370 -9.83 -22.30 -3.97
CA LEU A 370 -9.52 -21.29 -4.99
C LEU A 370 -8.52 -20.24 -4.48
N PHE A 371 -8.64 -19.83 -3.22
CA PHE A 371 -7.77 -18.82 -2.59
C PHE A 371 -6.71 -19.42 -1.65
N PHE A 372 -6.48 -20.73 -1.70
CA PHE A 372 -5.56 -21.42 -0.79
C PHE A 372 -4.16 -20.82 -0.86
N PHE A 373 -3.59 -20.69 -2.06
CA PHE A 373 -2.24 -20.15 -2.26
C PHE A 373 -2.12 -18.68 -1.82
N VAL A 374 -3.15 -17.87 -2.08
CA VAL A 374 -3.17 -16.46 -1.66
C VAL A 374 -3.17 -16.35 -0.13
N ASN A 375 -3.95 -17.19 0.56
CA ASN A 375 -3.97 -17.26 2.02
C ASN A 375 -2.63 -17.73 2.59
N VAL A 376 -2.01 -18.76 1.99
CA VAL A 376 -0.67 -19.24 2.40
C VAL A 376 0.38 -18.14 2.24
N MET A 377 0.38 -17.42 1.11
CA MET A 377 1.28 -16.29 0.90
C MET A 377 1.03 -15.15 1.90
N THR A 378 -0.24 -14.85 2.21
CA THR A 378 -0.56 -13.84 3.23
C THR A 378 0.03 -14.22 4.59
N VAL A 379 -0.18 -15.46 5.03
CA VAL A 379 0.36 -15.95 6.31
C VAL A 379 1.88 -16.00 6.29
N PHE A 380 2.48 -16.40 5.17
CA PHE A 380 3.94 -16.39 5.02
C PHE A 380 4.53 -14.99 5.09
N CYS A 381 3.96 -14.00 4.40
CA CYS A 381 4.38 -12.61 4.47
C CYS A 381 4.24 -12.06 5.90
N TRP A 382 3.10 -12.30 6.54
CA TRP A 382 2.87 -11.91 7.93
C TRP A 382 3.85 -12.56 8.92
N ALA A 383 4.10 -13.87 8.78
CA ALA A 383 5.05 -14.59 9.62
C ALA A 383 6.48 -14.07 9.39
N SER A 384 6.86 -13.82 8.14
CA SER A 384 8.15 -13.23 7.79
C SER A 384 8.31 -11.86 8.41
N GLU A 385 7.30 -11.00 8.33
CA GLU A 385 7.29 -9.68 8.96
C GLU A 385 7.41 -9.74 10.47
N THR A 386 6.69 -10.67 11.10
CA THR A 386 6.74 -10.89 12.55
C THR A 386 8.11 -11.39 12.98
N VAL A 387 8.76 -12.22 12.17
CA VAL A 387 10.14 -12.69 12.43
C VAL A 387 11.16 -11.57 12.20
N LEU A 388 10.97 -10.76 11.15
CA LEU A 388 11.87 -9.66 10.80
C LEU A 388 11.77 -8.47 11.77
N SER A 389 10.65 -8.33 12.49
CA SER A 389 10.54 -7.32 13.55
C SER A 389 11.36 -7.66 14.79
N MET A 390 11.82 -8.91 14.94
CA MET A 390 12.74 -9.30 16.02
C MET A 390 14.15 -8.76 15.74
N GLU A 391 14.67 -7.91 16.62
CA GLU A 391 16.00 -7.28 16.49
C GLU A 391 17.13 -8.30 16.31
N SER A 392 17.03 -9.46 16.98
CA SER A 392 18.02 -10.54 16.90
C SER A 392 18.09 -11.21 15.52
N VAL A 393 16.99 -11.24 14.79
CA VAL A 393 16.94 -11.79 13.43
C VAL A 393 17.35 -10.74 12.41
N SER A 394 16.84 -9.51 12.54
CA SER A 394 17.22 -8.37 11.70
C SER A 394 18.73 -8.16 11.68
N SER A 395 19.37 -8.08 12.86
CA SER A 395 20.82 -7.92 12.99
C SER A 395 21.62 -9.04 12.34
N LYS A 396 21.18 -10.30 12.46
CA LYS A 396 21.82 -11.45 11.79
C LYS A 396 21.68 -11.38 10.27
N ILE A 397 20.51 -11.00 9.76
CA ILE A 397 20.27 -10.85 8.31
C ILE A 397 21.13 -9.72 7.75
N ILE A 398 21.22 -8.57 8.44
CA ILE A 398 22.13 -7.47 8.04
C ILE A 398 23.59 -7.94 8.06
N ALA A 399 24.01 -8.67 9.08
CA ALA A 399 25.38 -9.19 9.17
C ALA A 399 25.71 -10.13 8.02
N LYS A 400 24.76 -10.98 7.60
CA LYS A 400 24.92 -11.87 6.43
C LYS A 400 24.93 -11.09 5.11
N ALA A 401 24.07 -10.09 4.95
CA ALA A 401 24.07 -9.22 3.79
C ALA A 401 25.39 -8.45 3.66
N LYS A 402 25.90 -7.91 4.78
CA LYS A 402 27.22 -7.26 4.84
C LYS A 402 28.36 -8.23 4.52
N ALA A 403 28.30 -9.46 5.01
CA ALA A 403 29.30 -10.47 4.68
C ALA A 403 29.28 -10.83 3.19
N PHE A 404 28.11 -10.85 2.55
CA PHE A 404 27.98 -11.06 1.11
C PHE A 404 28.57 -9.88 0.33
N ASP A 405 28.24 -8.64 0.71
CA ASP A 405 28.77 -7.44 0.06
C ASP A 405 30.30 -7.32 0.20
N ASN A 406 30.87 -7.74 1.33
CA ASN A 406 32.32 -7.76 1.55
C ASN A 406 33.06 -8.77 0.66
N VAL A 407 32.38 -9.81 0.15
CA VAL A 407 32.96 -10.76 -0.81
C VAL A 407 32.85 -10.22 -2.25
N GLY A 408 31.89 -9.33 -2.51
CA GLY A 408 31.72 -8.63 -3.78
C GLY A 408 32.68 -7.44 -3.96
N LEU A 409 32.42 -6.63 -4.99
CA LEU A 409 33.18 -5.42 -5.38
C LEU A 409 33.20 -4.28 -4.31
N GLY A 410 32.88 -4.57 -3.05
CA GLY A 410 32.84 -3.60 -1.95
C GLY A 410 31.62 -2.67 -1.96
N LEU A 411 30.72 -2.81 -2.92
CA LEU A 411 29.47 -2.05 -2.98
C LEU A 411 28.40 -2.73 -2.12
N PRO A 412 27.74 -2.01 -1.18
CA PRO A 412 26.78 -2.58 -0.22
C PRO A 412 25.39 -2.85 -0.83
N VAL A 413 25.34 -3.53 -1.98
CA VAL A 413 24.11 -3.74 -2.76
C VAL A 413 23.14 -4.67 -2.05
N ALA A 414 23.61 -5.81 -1.51
CA ALA A 414 22.74 -6.76 -0.83
C ALA A 414 22.24 -6.18 0.50
N GLN A 415 23.07 -5.47 1.25
CA GLN A 415 22.67 -4.77 2.47
C GLN A 415 21.59 -3.74 2.17
N LEU A 416 21.74 -2.95 1.10
CA LEU A 416 20.76 -1.97 0.68
C LEU A 416 19.44 -2.63 0.29
N LEU A 417 19.46 -3.67 -0.56
CA LEU A 417 18.27 -4.40 -0.98
C LEU A 417 17.53 -5.05 0.20
N VAL A 418 18.27 -5.67 1.13
CA VAL A 418 17.71 -6.26 2.34
C VAL A 418 17.06 -5.21 3.23
N LYS A 419 17.68 -4.03 3.38
CA LYS A 419 17.09 -2.92 4.14
C LYS A 419 15.82 -2.39 3.48
N VAL A 420 15.85 -2.15 2.17
CA VAL A 420 14.71 -1.64 1.40
C VAL A 420 13.54 -2.62 1.39
N LEU A 421 13.79 -3.91 1.16
CA LEU A 421 12.73 -4.90 0.92
C LEU A 421 12.29 -5.63 2.19
N LEU A 422 13.23 -6.05 3.05
CA LEU A 422 12.95 -6.92 4.18
C LEU A 422 12.84 -6.16 5.50
N LEU A 423 13.78 -5.24 5.79
CA LEU A 423 13.90 -4.61 7.12
C LEU A 423 13.21 -3.24 7.23
N ARG A 424 12.23 -3.01 6.36
CA ARG A 424 11.52 -1.74 6.16
C ARG A 424 10.67 -1.26 7.35
N GLY A 425 10.81 -1.83 8.55
CA GLY A 425 9.75 -1.86 9.56
C GLY A 425 10.06 -1.27 10.94
N SER A 426 11.23 -1.52 11.54
CA SER A 426 11.46 -1.14 12.95
C SER A 426 12.51 -0.05 13.12
N THR A 427 13.76 -0.30 12.73
CA THR A 427 14.85 0.67 12.93
C THR A 427 14.78 1.84 11.95
N ASP A 428 14.58 1.57 10.66
CA ASP A 428 14.57 2.63 9.65
C ASP A 428 13.36 3.57 9.81
N ILE A 429 12.24 3.04 10.32
CA ILE A 429 11.05 3.85 10.61
C ILE A 429 11.28 4.76 11.81
N LEU A 430 11.92 4.27 12.87
CA LEU A 430 12.26 5.11 14.03
C LEU A 430 13.23 6.23 13.64
N CYS A 431 14.26 5.90 12.85
CA CYS A 431 15.18 6.91 12.31
C CYS A 431 14.47 7.90 11.39
N ALA A 432 13.57 7.43 10.51
CA ALA A 432 12.80 8.29 9.64
C ALA A 432 11.84 9.21 10.44
N ARG A 433 11.17 8.68 11.47
CA ARG A 433 10.31 9.50 12.36
C ARG A 433 11.13 10.53 13.13
N LEU A 434 12.28 10.14 13.67
CA LEU A 434 13.17 11.07 14.35
C LEU A 434 13.64 12.18 13.40
N ALA A 435 14.05 11.81 12.18
CA ALA A 435 14.48 12.78 11.17
C ALA A 435 13.34 13.73 10.76
N VAL A 436 12.11 13.22 10.60
CA VAL A 436 10.93 14.05 10.32
C VAL A 436 10.66 15.00 11.48
N HIS A 437 10.67 14.52 12.72
CA HIS A 437 10.43 15.37 13.89
C HIS A 437 11.52 16.39 14.15
N LEU A 438 12.79 16.05 13.90
CA LEU A 438 13.90 17.01 13.99
C LEU A 438 13.73 18.11 12.94
N ARG A 439 13.38 17.77 11.69
CA ARG A 439 13.11 18.78 10.66
C ARG A 439 11.89 19.65 10.96
N GLU A 440 10.81 19.05 11.49
CA GLU A 440 9.63 19.82 11.92
C GLU A 440 10.00 20.78 13.05
N LYS A 441 10.79 20.32 14.03
CA LYS A 441 11.31 21.17 15.11
C LYS A 441 12.19 22.29 14.56
N ASP A 442 13.09 21.99 13.63
CA ASP A 442 13.98 22.99 13.03
C ASP A 442 13.18 24.03 12.25
N GLY A 443 12.18 23.60 11.47
CA GLY A 443 11.26 24.51 10.78
C GLY A 443 10.49 25.43 11.73
N LEU A 444 9.92 24.87 12.81
CA LEU A 444 9.24 25.65 13.83
C LEU A 444 10.20 26.61 14.57
N SER A 445 11.46 26.21 14.78
CA SER A 445 12.46 27.07 15.41
C SER A 445 12.85 28.25 14.51
N GLN A 446 12.92 28.06 13.19
CA GLN A 446 13.16 29.14 12.23
C GLN A 446 11.97 30.10 12.17
N GLU A 447 10.73 29.58 12.13
CA GLU A 447 9.52 30.42 12.20
C GLU A 447 9.48 31.24 13.51
N LEU A 448 9.91 30.65 14.62
CA LEU A 448 10.03 31.35 15.89
C LEU A 448 11.04 32.50 15.79
N VAL A 449 12.25 32.25 15.27
CA VAL A 449 13.27 33.29 15.11
C VAL A 449 12.80 34.41 14.17
N GLU A 450 12.13 34.07 13.07
CA GLU A 450 11.59 35.05 12.14
C GLU A 450 10.49 35.91 12.80
N THR A 451 9.58 35.28 13.53
CA THR A 451 8.51 36.00 14.24
C THR A 451 9.05 36.87 15.37
N GLU A 452 10.07 36.43 16.11
CA GLU A 452 10.78 37.24 17.10
C GLU A 452 11.50 38.43 16.47
N SER A 453 12.14 38.24 15.31
CA SER A 453 12.77 39.32 14.55
C SER A 453 11.75 40.36 14.08
N ARG A 454 10.61 39.92 13.53
CA ARG A 454 9.51 40.80 13.14
C ARG A 454 8.94 41.56 14.35
N LEU A 455 8.81 40.88 15.48
CA LEU A 455 8.34 41.50 16.73
C LEU A 455 9.33 42.54 17.24
N ALA A 456 10.63 42.27 17.18
CA ALA A 456 11.68 43.22 17.54
C ALA A 456 11.68 44.45 16.63
N GLN A 457 11.50 44.27 15.32
CA GLN A 457 11.37 45.38 14.36
C GLN A 457 10.16 46.26 14.68
N LEU A 458 8.98 45.66 14.90
CA LEU A 458 7.78 46.40 15.29
C LEU A 458 7.95 47.15 16.60
N LYS A 459 8.63 46.56 17.59
CA LYS A 459 8.96 47.26 18.86
C LYS A 459 9.88 48.45 18.64
N ALA A 460 10.90 48.32 17.80
CA ALA A 460 11.81 49.43 17.48
C ALA A 460 11.07 50.56 16.75
N GLU A 461 10.14 50.23 15.85
CA GLU A 461 9.28 51.21 15.20
C GLU A 461 8.38 51.95 16.18
N ILE A 462 7.76 51.23 17.13
CA ILE A 462 6.94 51.83 18.19
C ILE A 462 7.78 52.79 19.03
N GLU A 463 8.97 52.38 19.49
CA GLU A 463 9.83 53.24 20.31
C GLU A 463 10.31 54.48 19.54
N ALA A 464 10.62 54.33 18.25
CA ALA A 464 10.98 55.47 17.40
C ALA A 464 9.81 56.45 17.25
N LYS A 465 8.57 55.95 17.12
CA LYS A 465 7.36 56.77 17.07
C LYS A 465 7.05 57.43 18.42
N ASP A 466 7.27 56.75 19.53
CA ASP A 466 7.10 57.32 20.87
C ASP A 466 8.12 58.45 21.13
N LYS A 467 9.38 58.27 20.74
CA LYS A 467 10.40 59.34 20.82
C LYS A 467 10.03 60.55 19.96
N GLN A 468 9.51 60.32 18.75
CA GLN A 468 8.98 61.41 17.90
C GLN A 468 7.81 62.12 18.60
N ALA A 469 6.90 61.37 19.22
CA ALA A 469 5.77 61.95 19.94
C ALA A 469 6.21 62.78 21.16
N GLU A 470 7.17 62.30 21.95
CA GLU A 470 7.71 63.05 23.09
C GLU A 470 8.51 64.29 22.66
N ALA A 471 9.28 64.22 21.56
CA ALA A 471 9.97 65.38 20.99
C ALA A 471 8.97 66.47 20.56
N ILE A 472 7.89 66.09 19.89
CA ILE A 472 6.81 67.01 19.50
C ILE A 472 6.13 67.60 20.74
N LYS A 473 5.86 66.80 21.79
CA LYS A 473 5.30 67.32 23.05
C LYS A 473 6.23 68.35 23.70
N ALA A 474 7.54 68.07 23.73
CA ALA A 474 8.53 68.97 24.33
C ALA A 474 8.60 70.31 23.60
N GLU A 475 8.64 70.29 22.25
CA GLU A 475 8.57 71.51 21.42
C GLU A 475 7.31 72.33 21.73
N MET A 476 6.15 71.68 21.81
CA MET A 476 4.87 72.33 22.14
C MET A 476 4.86 72.97 23.53
N SER A 477 5.51 72.37 24.53
CA SER A 477 5.58 72.94 25.89
C SER A 477 6.53 74.12 26.03
N SER A 478 7.53 74.28 25.15
CA SER A 478 8.45 75.43 25.20
C SER A 478 7.82 76.72 24.67
N ASP A 479 6.84 76.60 23.78
CA ASP A 479 6.29 77.71 22.99
C ASP A 479 4.97 78.25 23.58
N GLY A 480 4.95 78.47 24.91
CA GLY A 480 3.80 78.58 25.83
C GLY A 480 2.53 79.40 25.46
N ALA A 481 2.47 80.05 24.30
CA ALA A 481 1.26 80.61 23.71
C ALA A 481 0.55 79.69 22.68
N GLY A 482 1.18 78.57 22.26
CA GLY A 482 0.66 77.69 21.20
C GLY A 482 -0.14 76.46 21.65
N LEU A 483 -0.15 76.13 22.95
CA LEU A 483 -0.64 74.83 23.46
C LEU A 483 -2.14 74.60 23.21
N GLU A 484 -2.98 75.63 23.39
CA GLU A 484 -4.43 75.55 23.12
C GLU A 484 -4.74 75.42 21.62
N ALA A 485 -3.98 76.10 20.75
CA ALA A 485 -4.13 76.00 19.29
C ALA A 485 -3.53 74.72 18.69
N ALA A 486 -2.59 74.09 19.41
CA ALA A 486 -2.04 72.78 19.06
C ALA A 486 -2.95 71.65 19.54
N LYS A 487 -3.62 71.81 20.69
CA LYS A 487 -4.58 70.83 21.23
C LYS A 487 -5.84 70.75 20.36
N SER A 488 -6.37 71.88 19.90
CA SER A 488 -7.50 71.88 18.95
C SER A 488 -7.15 71.25 17.61
N ARG A 489 -5.95 71.53 17.06
CA ARG A 489 -5.44 70.87 15.85
C ARG A 489 -5.13 69.39 16.07
N GLY A 490 -4.65 69.02 17.26
CA GLY A 490 -4.39 67.63 17.65
C GLY A 490 -5.68 66.81 17.76
N GLU A 491 -6.73 67.37 18.35
CA GLU A 491 -8.07 66.75 18.33
C GLU A 491 -8.61 66.63 16.91
N GLU A 492 -8.43 67.63 16.05
CA GLU A 492 -8.83 67.57 14.64
C GLU A 492 -8.04 66.51 13.85
N VAL A 493 -6.74 66.34 14.12
CA VAL A 493 -5.90 65.29 13.50
C VAL A 493 -6.24 63.91 14.06
N ILE A 494 -6.54 63.76 15.35
CA ILE A 494 -6.98 62.50 15.95
C ILE A 494 -8.39 62.13 15.43
N GLN A 495 -9.29 63.10 15.30
CA GLN A 495 -10.60 62.91 14.69
C GLN A 495 -10.46 62.51 13.23
N SER A 496 -9.61 63.19 12.45
CA SER A 496 -9.30 62.85 11.06
C SER A 496 -8.61 61.48 10.94
N ALA A 497 -7.76 61.10 11.89
CA ALA A 497 -7.11 59.80 11.93
C ALA A 497 -8.11 58.69 12.30
N ARG A 498 -9.04 58.94 13.21
CA ARG A 498 -10.16 58.01 13.52
C ARG A 498 -11.13 57.88 12.36
N GLU A 499 -11.43 58.97 11.67
CA GLU A 499 -12.24 58.93 10.44
C GLU A 499 -11.52 58.18 9.33
N LYS A 500 -10.21 58.42 9.14
CA LYS A 500 -9.39 57.65 8.20
C LYS A 500 -9.27 56.19 8.61
N SER A 501 -9.14 55.86 9.90
CA SER A 501 -9.10 54.46 10.35
C SER A 501 -10.46 53.79 10.21
N ALA A 502 -11.56 54.48 10.45
CA ALA A 502 -12.91 53.97 10.22
C ALA A 502 -13.18 53.78 8.71
N VAL A 503 -12.68 54.68 7.85
CA VAL A 503 -12.70 54.51 6.39
C VAL A 503 -11.81 53.35 5.97
N LEU A 504 -10.62 53.19 6.56
CA LEU A 504 -9.72 52.08 6.27
C LEU A 504 -10.30 50.75 6.76
N GLU A 505 -10.92 50.70 7.93
CA GLU A 505 -11.63 49.52 8.43
C GLU A 505 -12.80 49.17 7.53
N LYS A 506 -13.56 50.17 7.07
CA LYS A 506 -14.63 49.95 6.10
C LYS A 506 -14.09 49.46 4.76
N GLN A 507 -12.96 50.01 4.30
CA GLN A 507 -12.30 49.60 3.08
C GLN A 507 -11.68 48.20 3.20
N ILE A 508 -11.12 47.84 4.36
CA ILE A 508 -10.64 46.48 4.67
C ILE A 508 -11.81 45.51 4.74
N ALA A 509 -12.96 45.92 5.30
CA ALA A 509 -14.16 45.11 5.33
C ALA A 509 -14.74 44.92 3.90
N GLU A 510 -14.77 45.97 3.08
CA GLU A 510 -15.17 45.91 1.67
C GLU A 510 -14.19 45.06 0.85
N ASP A 511 -12.88 45.25 0.99
CA ASP A 511 -11.84 44.42 0.34
C ASP A 511 -11.90 42.97 0.82
N SER A 512 -12.17 42.72 2.11
CA SER A 512 -12.39 41.36 2.62
C SER A 512 -13.64 40.73 2.02
N GLN A 513 -14.71 41.50 1.85
CA GLN A 513 -15.94 41.05 1.19
C GLN A 513 -15.69 40.77 -0.30
N ASP A 514 -14.93 41.60 -0.99
CA ASP A 514 -14.54 41.42 -2.39
C ASP A 514 -13.58 40.24 -2.57
N MET A 515 -12.68 40.02 -1.62
CA MET A 515 -11.81 38.84 -1.59
C MET A 515 -12.62 37.57 -1.35
N LEU A 516 -13.62 37.60 -0.45
CA LEU A 516 -14.58 36.50 -0.26
C LEU A 516 -15.44 36.26 -1.51
N ASN A 517 -15.87 37.31 -2.21
CA ASN A 517 -16.61 37.20 -3.46
C ASN A 517 -15.73 36.63 -4.59
N THR A 518 -14.47 37.03 -4.65
CA THR A 518 -13.47 36.51 -5.60
C THR A 518 -13.17 35.04 -5.30
N LEU A 519 -12.99 34.69 -4.02
CA LEU A 519 -12.80 33.32 -3.57
C LEU A 519 -14.01 32.47 -3.93
N LYS A 520 -15.23 32.97 -3.68
CA LYS A 520 -16.47 32.30 -4.09
C LYS A 520 -16.54 32.10 -5.60
N SER A 521 -16.20 33.12 -6.39
CA SER A 521 -16.14 33.00 -7.86
C SER A 521 -15.09 31.99 -8.32
N MET A 522 -13.92 31.93 -7.68
CA MET A 522 -12.91 30.91 -7.96
C MET A 522 -13.41 29.50 -7.58
N MET A 523 -14.13 29.37 -6.46
CA MET A 523 -14.71 28.11 -6.02
C MET A 523 -15.80 27.64 -6.99
N ASP A 524 -16.67 28.54 -7.45
CA ASP A 524 -17.70 28.25 -8.46
C ASP A 524 -17.06 27.83 -9.79
N LYS A 525 -16.01 28.53 -10.25
CA LYS A 525 -15.22 28.13 -11.45
C LYS A 525 -14.52 26.80 -11.26
N ALA A 526 -14.02 26.50 -10.06
CA ALA A 526 -13.40 25.22 -9.73
C ALA A 526 -14.44 24.09 -9.74
N PHE A 527 -15.66 24.33 -9.27
CA PHE A 527 -16.76 23.37 -9.39
C PHE A 527 -17.19 23.16 -10.84
N GLU A 528 -17.33 24.23 -11.64
CA GLU A 528 -17.60 24.09 -13.09
C GLU A 528 -16.49 23.31 -13.81
N ALA A 529 -15.22 23.56 -13.48
CA ALA A 529 -14.10 22.81 -14.04
C ALA A 529 -14.10 21.34 -13.59
N ALA A 530 -14.48 21.07 -12.33
CA ALA A 530 -14.62 19.71 -11.81
C ALA A 530 -15.78 18.95 -12.49
N ASP A 531 -16.92 19.59 -12.70
CA ASP A 531 -18.05 19.01 -13.42
C ASP A 531 -17.69 18.79 -14.91
N SER A 532 -16.99 19.72 -15.55
CA SER A 532 -16.49 19.54 -16.91
C SER A 532 -15.49 18.37 -17.02
N ALA A 533 -14.59 18.22 -16.04
CA ALA A 533 -13.65 17.11 -15.98
C ALA A 533 -14.37 15.77 -15.74
N LYS A 534 -15.41 15.75 -14.91
CA LYS A 534 -16.28 14.60 -14.68
C LYS A 534 -16.99 14.18 -15.96
N ASP A 535 -17.60 15.12 -16.68
CA ASP A 535 -18.25 14.86 -17.98
C ASP A 535 -17.25 14.32 -19.01
N GLN A 536 -16.02 14.86 -19.05
CA GLN A 536 -14.98 14.39 -19.95
C GLN A 536 -14.51 12.98 -19.59
N ALA A 537 -14.41 12.66 -18.30
CA ALA A 537 -14.10 11.31 -17.82
C ALA A 537 -15.20 10.31 -18.17
N GLU A 538 -16.47 10.68 -18.02
CA GLU A 538 -17.61 9.84 -18.37
C GLU A 538 -17.69 9.58 -19.88
N ARG A 539 -17.43 10.58 -20.72
CA ARG A 539 -17.31 10.39 -22.18
C ARG A 539 -16.18 9.44 -22.56
N LYS A 540 -15.00 9.57 -21.94
CA LYS A 540 -13.87 8.64 -22.17
C LYS A 540 -14.18 7.23 -21.69
N ALA A 541 -14.87 7.08 -20.57
CA ALA A 541 -15.30 5.78 -20.06
C ALA A 541 -16.31 5.11 -21.02
N ASN A 542 -17.29 5.86 -21.52
CA ASN A 542 -18.26 5.36 -22.50
C ASN A 542 -17.60 5.00 -23.84
N GLN A 543 -16.62 5.79 -24.29
CA GLN A 543 -15.85 5.47 -25.49
C GLN A 543 -15.04 4.18 -25.30
N ALA A 544 -14.35 4.01 -24.16
CA ALA A 544 -13.62 2.80 -23.83
C ALA A 544 -14.54 1.57 -23.74
N ALA A 545 -15.74 1.72 -23.17
CA ALA A 545 -16.74 0.66 -23.11
C ALA A 545 -17.25 0.26 -24.50
N SER A 546 -17.49 1.23 -25.40
CA SER A 546 -17.84 0.96 -26.81
C SER A 546 -16.73 0.18 -27.51
N THR A 547 -15.49 0.64 -27.40
CA THR A 547 -14.33 -0.03 -28.02
C THR A 547 -14.13 -1.43 -27.47
N ALA A 548 -14.34 -1.65 -26.16
CA ALA A 548 -14.31 -2.98 -25.57
C ALA A 548 -15.43 -3.88 -26.11
N GLY A 549 -16.62 -3.34 -26.35
CA GLY A 549 -17.73 -4.02 -27.01
C GLY A 549 -17.39 -4.46 -28.43
N ASP A 550 -16.76 -3.59 -29.23
CA ASP A 550 -16.33 -3.90 -30.59
C ASP A 550 -15.28 -5.02 -30.62
N TYR A 551 -14.31 -4.99 -29.69
CA TYR A 551 -13.33 -6.08 -29.55
C TYR A 551 -13.97 -7.40 -29.10
N ALA A 552 -14.97 -7.36 -28.22
CA ALA A 552 -15.69 -8.55 -27.79
C ALA A 552 -16.52 -9.16 -28.94
N ALA A 553 -17.15 -8.33 -29.78
CA ALA A 553 -17.85 -8.77 -30.98
C ALA A 553 -16.89 -9.43 -31.98
N ALA A 554 -15.74 -8.79 -32.26
CA ALA A 554 -14.71 -9.36 -33.14
C ALA A 554 -14.16 -10.70 -32.60
N ALA A 555 -13.94 -10.80 -31.28
CA ALA A 555 -13.53 -12.06 -30.65
C ALA A 555 -14.59 -13.16 -30.79
N GLY A 556 -15.88 -12.80 -30.74
CA GLY A 556 -17.00 -13.69 -31.03
C GLY A 556 -16.96 -14.25 -32.45
N ASP A 557 -16.69 -13.40 -33.44
CA ASP A 557 -16.55 -13.80 -34.84
C ASP A 557 -15.35 -14.75 -35.04
N TYR A 558 -14.20 -14.45 -34.43
CA TYR A 558 -13.03 -15.35 -34.47
C TYR A 558 -13.33 -16.71 -33.84
N LYS A 559 -14.08 -16.74 -32.73
CA LYS A 559 -14.50 -17.99 -32.08
C LYS A 559 -15.41 -18.82 -32.99
N ALA A 560 -16.40 -18.19 -33.64
CA ALA A 560 -17.30 -18.86 -34.57
C ALA A 560 -16.53 -19.45 -35.78
N VAL A 561 -15.54 -18.71 -36.29
CA VAL A 561 -14.64 -19.19 -37.35
C VAL A 561 -13.81 -20.39 -36.86
N ALA A 562 -13.22 -20.32 -35.67
CA ALA A 562 -12.45 -21.42 -35.09
C ALA A 562 -13.29 -22.69 -34.89
N GLU A 563 -14.53 -22.57 -34.39
CA GLU A 563 -15.45 -23.70 -34.24
C GLU A 563 -15.83 -24.33 -35.60
N LYS A 564 -16.02 -23.51 -36.64
CA LYS A 564 -16.26 -23.99 -38.01
C LYS A 564 -15.08 -24.81 -38.55
N TYR A 565 -13.84 -24.35 -38.35
CA TYR A 565 -12.64 -25.07 -38.76
C TYR A 565 -12.43 -26.36 -37.95
N ALA A 566 -12.65 -26.33 -36.63
CA ALA A 566 -12.61 -27.52 -35.79
C ALA A 566 -13.63 -28.57 -36.23
N GLY A 567 -14.86 -28.15 -36.57
CA GLY A 567 -15.89 -29.02 -37.10
C GLY A 567 -15.56 -29.62 -38.49
N GLN A 568 -14.84 -28.88 -39.35
CA GLN A 568 -14.34 -29.42 -40.62
C GLN A 568 -13.21 -30.43 -40.42
N ALA A 569 -12.28 -30.15 -39.51
CA ALA A 569 -11.18 -31.07 -39.17
C ALA A 569 -11.71 -32.39 -38.60
N ASN A 570 -12.68 -32.33 -37.69
CA ASN A 570 -13.29 -33.53 -37.09
C ASN A 570 -14.05 -34.36 -38.14
N ARG A 571 -14.71 -33.72 -39.11
CA ARG A 571 -15.33 -34.42 -40.25
C ARG A 571 -14.31 -35.13 -41.15
N ARG A 572 -13.17 -34.48 -41.45
CA ARG A 572 -12.08 -35.11 -42.21
C ARG A 572 -11.48 -36.31 -41.46
N PHE A 573 -11.27 -36.18 -40.15
CA PHE A 573 -10.76 -37.26 -39.32
C PHE A 573 -11.73 -38.46 -39.29
N LYS A 574 -13.03 -38.20 -39.20
CA LYS A 574 -14.05 -39.26 -39.21
C LYS A 574 -14.14 -39.99 -40.56
N ILE A 575 -13.99 -39.28 -41.68
CA ILE A 575 -13.93 -39.91 -43.01
C ILE A 575 -12.71 -40.84 -43.12
N LEU A 576 -11.53 -40.39 -42.65
CA LEU A 576 -10.32 -41.21 -42.63
C LEU A 576 -10.43 -42.43 -41.70
N SER A 577 -11.17 -42.31 -40.59
CA SER A 577 -11.39 -43.43 -39.67
C SER A 577 -12.42 -44.45 -40.17
N CYS A 578 -13.30 -44.08 -41.11
CA CYS A 578 -14.33 -44.98 -41.66
C CYS A 578 -13.88 -45.69 -42.95
N SER A 579 -12.81 -45.24 -43.62
CA SER A 579 -12.15 -46.00 -44.68
C SER A 579 -11.29 -47.11 -44.08
N GLY A 580 -11.94 -48.08 -43.42
CA GLY A 580 -11.32 -49.28 -42.89
C GLY A 580 -10.80 -50.16 -44.02
N HIS A 581 -9.53 -49.99 -44.37
CA HIS A 581 -8.73 -51.02 -45.02
C HIS A 581 -7.82 -51.66 -43.97
N PRO A 582 -8.10 -52.90 -43.54
CA PRO A 582 -7.26 -53.62 -42.60
C PRO A 582 -6.02 -54.12 -43.37
N GLY A 583 -4.93 -53.35 -43.35
CA GLY A 583 -3.65 -53.86 -43.85
C GLY A 583 -2.65 -52.86 -44.45
N GLY A 584 -2.84 -51.55 -44.32
CA GLY A 584 -1.89 -50.56 -44.87
C GLY A 584 -1.33 -49.62 -43.80
N PHE A 585 -0.07 -49.82 -43.41
CA PHE A 585 0.70 -48.83 -42.65
C PHE A 585 0.95 -47.62 -43.57
N ILE A 586 0.17 -46.56 -43.43
CA ILE A 586 0.42 -45.29 -44.14
C ILE A 586 1.27 -44.42 -43.22
N LEU A 587 2.54 -44.26 -43.60
CA LEU A 587 3.47 -43.28 -43.04
C LEU A 587 2.89 -41.87 -43.29
N LEU A 588 2.47 -41.18 -42.23
CA LEU A 588 2.18 -39.74 -42.28
C LEU A 588 3.52 -38.99 -42.33
N LEU A 589 3.94 -38.61 -43.53
CA LEU A 589 4.98 -37.58 -43.70
C LEU A 589 4.42 -36.21 -43.31
N PRO A 590 5.24 -35.33 -42.70
CA PRO A 590 4.83 -33.98 -42.39
C PRO A 590 4.68 -33.18 -43.69
N VAL A 591 3.51 -32.59 -43.90
CA VAL A 591 3.28 -31.62 -44.97
C VAL A 591 4.02 -30.33 -44.59
N SER A 592 5.22 -30.16 -45.16
CA SER A 592 5.87 -28.86 -45.26
C SER A 592 5.15 -28.00 -46.28
N GLU A 593 4.99 -26.71 -45.95
CA GLU A 593 4.97 -25.56 -46.86
C GLU A 593 4.35 -25.76 -48.25
N GLN A 594 3.14 -25.24 -48.44
CA GLN A 594 2.81 -24.36 -49.56
C GLN A 594 1.37 -23.85 -49.40
N ASN A 595 1.24 -22.57 -49.04
CA ASN A 595 0.23 -21.67 -49.60
C ASN A 595 0.51 -20.25 -49.13
N GLU A 596 1.25 -19.51 -49.97
CA GLU A 596 0.97 -18.10 -50.18
C GLU A 596 -0.48 -17.99 -50.67
N LEU A 597 -1.31 -17.22 -49.98
CA LEU A 597 -2.44 -16.57 -50.62
C LEU A 597 -2.80 -15.29 -49.88
N ALA A 598 -2.65 -14.22 -50.65
CA ALA A 598 -2.90 -12.83 -50.31
C ALA A 598 -4.31 -12.62 -49.74
N VAL A 599 -4.39 -11.87 -48.65
CA VAL A 599 -5.57 -11.09 -48.29
C VAL A 599 -5.12 -9.74 -47.74
N THR A 600 -5.26 -8.72 -48.58
CA THR A 600 -5.57 -7.33 -48.21
C THR A 600 -6.43 -6.75 -49.34
N PRO A 601 -7.30 -5.76 -49.11
CA PRO A 601 -7.58 -5.06 -47.84
C PRO A 601 -8.86 -5.53 -47.14
#